data_AF-A0A949YP10-F1
#
_entry.id   AF-A0A949YP10-F1
#
_cell.length_a   1.000
_cell.length_b   1.000
_cell.length_c   1.000
_cell.angle_alpha   90.00
_cell.angle_beta   90.00
_cell.angle_gamma   90.00
#
_symmetry.space_group_name_H-M   'P 1'
#
loop_
_entity.id
_entity.type
_entity.pdbx_description
1 polymer ?
#
loop_
_entity_poly.entity_id
_entity_poly.type
_entity_poly.pdbx_seq_one_letter_code
_entity_poly.pdbx_strand_id
1 'polypeptide(L)' 'MSTARVRRPNTARLGRLSNGMLMTPEEFDAATDFDELYCYELIHGVLI' A
#
# COMPACT_ATOMS: atom_id res chain seq x y z
N MET A 1 -0.54 20.87 -20.37
CA MET A 1 0.13 20.22 -19.23
C MET A 1 -0.83 19.19 -18.66
N SER A 2 -0.42 17.91 -18.65
CA SER A 2 -1.25 16.80 -18.19
C SER A 2 -1.42 16.88 -16.68
N THR A 3 -2.65 17.04 -16.19
CA THR A 3 -2.95 16.92 -14.76
C THR A 3 -2.96 15.43 -14.41
N ALA A 4 -1.76 14.86 -14.31
CA ALA A 4 -1.58 13.56 -13.67
C ALA A 4 -2.22 13.68 -12.28
N ARG A 5 -3.37 13.01 -12.08
CA ARG A 5 -4.00 12.91 -10.78
C ARG A 5 -2.97 12.28 -9.86
N VAL A 6 -2.34 13.09 -9.02
CA VAL A 6 -1.57 12.60 -7.89
C VAL A 6 -2.57 11.82 -7.06
N ARG A 7 -2.58 10.48 -7.23
CA ARG A 7 -3.25 9.58 -6.29
C ARG A 7 -2.66 9.98 -4.95
N ARG A 8 -3.49 10.56 -4.07
CA ARG A 8 -3.09 10.73 -2.68
C ARG A 8 -2.64 9.34 -2.23
N PRO A 9 -1.46 9.18 -1.60
CA PRO A 9 -1.07 7.89 -1.08
C PRO A 9 -2.24 7.46 -0.21
N ASN A 10 -2.81 6.31 -0.55
CA ASN A 10 -3.93 5.78 0.17
C ASN A 10 -3.36 5.45 1.55
N THR A 11 -3.50 6.36 2.51
CA THR A 11 -3.19 6.15 3.93
C THR A 11 -4.24 5.20 4.54
N ALA A 12 -4.69 4.22 3.75
CA ALA A 12 -5.52 3.14 4.20
C ALA A 12 -4.60 2.26 5.04
N ARG A 13 -4.82 2.30 6.35
CA ARG A 13 -4.15 1.43 7.31
C ARG A 13 -4.05 0.02 6.73
N LEU A 14 -2.83 -0.49 6.58
CA LEU A 14 -2.64 -1.87 6.13
C LEU A 14 -3.17 -2.80 7.22
N GLY A 15 -4.08 -3.69 6.84
CA GLY A 15 -4.76 -4.58 7.75
C GLY A 15 -5.14 -5.86 7.04
N ARG A 16 -5.84 -6.75 7.74
CA ARG A 16 -6.32 -8.04 7.21
C ARG A 16 -7.07 -7.92 5.86
N LEU A 17 -7.80 -6.82 5.65
CA LEU A 17 -8.58 -6.60 4.41
C LEU A 17 -7.74 -6.07 3.25
N SER A 18 -6.48 -5.71 3.49
CA SER A 18 -5.56 -5.19 2.48
C SER A 18 -4.81 -6.31 1.74
N ASN A 19 -4.89 -7.56 2.20
CA ASN A 19 -4.29 -8.70 1.50
C ASN A 19 -4.87 -8.83 0.09
N GLY A 20 -4.00 -9.00 -0.90
CA GLY A 20 -4.32 -9.02 -2.32
C GLY A 20 -4.46 -7.63 -2.96
N MET A 21 -4.23 -6.55 -2.21
CA MET A 21 -4.27 -5.20 -2.76
C MET A 21 -3.09 -4.97 -3.70
N LEU A 22 -3.35 -4.33 -4.84
CA LEU A 22 -2.29 -3.87 -5.74
C LEU A 22 -1.69 -2.58 -5.20
N MET A 23 -0.38 -2.60 -5.00
CA MET A 23 0.39 -1.49 -4.43
C MET A 23 1.77 -1.45 -5.09
N THR A 24 2.30 -0.25 -5.31
CA THR A 24 3.68 -0.12 -5.79
C THR A 24 4.68 -0.22 -4.63
N PRO A 25 5.95 -0.57 -4.90
CA PRO A 25 6.98 -0.58 -3.85
C PRO A 25 7.08 0.77 -3.13
N GLU A 26 6.98 1.88 -3.85
CA GLU A 26 7.06 3.23 -3.26
C GLU A 26 5.86 3.54 -2.36
N GLU A 27 4.66 3.06 -2.73
CA GLU A 27 3.46 3.19 -1.89
C GLU A 27 3.56 2.33 -0.61
N PHE A 28 4.18 1.15 -0.72
CA PHE A 28 4.42 0.25 0.41
C PHE A 28 5.46 0.82 1.38
N ASP A 29 6.59 1.31 0.87
CA ASP A 29 7.65 1.93 1.67
C ASP A 29 7.18 3.23 2.36
N ALA A 30 6.21 3.94 1.77
CA ALA A 30 5.60 5.13 2.34
C ALA A 30 4.51 4.82 3.38
N ALA A 31 4.06 3.56 3.52
CA ALA A 31 2.99 3.19 4.43
C ALA A 31 3.51 3.18 5.89
N THR A 32 3.05 4.13 6.70
CA THR A 32 3.45 4.24 8.12
C THR A 32 2.41 3.69 9.10
N ASP A 33 1.22 3.35 8.63
CA ASP A 33 0.11 2.85 9.45
C ASP A 33 -0.27 1.44 8.99
N PHE A 34 0.14 0.45 9.78
CA PHE A 34 -0.10 -0.96 9.53
C PHE A 34 -0.47 -1.68 10.84
N ASP A 35 -1.26 -2.73 10.74
CA ASP A 35 -1.58 -3.56 11.89
C ASP A 35 -0.37 -4.41 12.29
N GLU A 36 0.25 -4.06 13.41
CA GLU A 36 1.46 -4.69 13.97
C GLU A 36 1.27 -6.18 14.33
N LEU A 37 0.04 -6.69 14.34
CA LEU A 37 -0.24 -8.12 14.52
C LEU A 37 0.10 -8.97 13.28
N TYR A 38 0.43 -8.33 12.15
CA TYR A 38 0.75 -9.00 10.89
C TYR A 38 2.10 -8.52 10.34
N CYS A 39 2.75 -9.40 9.58
CA CYS A 39 3.88 -9.05 8.72
C CYS A 39 3.36 -8.90 7.30
N TYR A 40 3.71 -7.79 6.65
CA TYR A 40 3.30 -7.49 5.29
C TYR A 40 4.49 -7.64 4.35
N GLU A 41 4.25 -8.23 3.19
CA GLU A 41 5.24 -8.30 2.12
C GLU A 41 4.63 -7.88 0.79
N LEU A 42 5.42 -7.19 -0.03
CA LEU A 42 5.02 -6.86 -1.39
C LEU A 42 5.67 -7.82 -2.38
N ILE A 43 4.86 -8.73 -2.93
CA ILE A 43 5.31 -9.73 -3.91
C ILE A 43 4.72 -9.38 -5.28
N HIS A 44 5.57 -9.01 -6.23
CA HIS A 44 5.17 -8.63 -7.60
C HIS A 44 4.09 -7.52 -7.66
N GLY A 45 4.10 -6.59 -6.70
CA GLY A 45 3.11 -5.50 -6.62
C GLY A 45 1.78 -5.90 -5.98
N VAL A 46 1.69 -7.10 -5.41
CA VAL A 46 0.57 -7.57 -4.60
C VAL A 46 0.98 -7.55 -3.13
N LEU A 47 0.20 -6.87 -2.31
CA LEU A 47 0.35 -6.87 -0.86
C LEU A 47 -0.14 -8.21 -0.30
N ILE A 48 0.72 -8.90 0.43
CA ILE A 48 0.43 -10.14 1.15
C ILE A 48 0.44 -9.83 2.65
#